data_AF-A0A8I1PS63-F1
#
_entry.id   AF-A0A8I1PS63-F1
#
_cell.length_a   1.000
_cell.length_b   1.000
_cell.length_c   1.000
_cell.angle_alpha   90.00
_cell.angle_beta   90.00
_cell.angle_gamma   90.00
#
_symmetry.space_group_name_H-M   'P 1'
#
loop_
_entity.id
_entity.type
_entity.pdbx_description
1 polymer ?
#
loop_
_entity_poly.entity_id
_entity_poly.type
_entity_poly.pdbx_seq_one_letter_code
_entity_poly.pdbx_strand_id
1 'polypeptide(L)'
;MKLTTFAVLLLSACLAGQASAQNTSYPKDVRPAHAPMERPPADPRIAELEMALKQVDHERQAVYQQFQMTQELRRNEIQDNNPQVIQGANMTSIMPYASGGLSGNPPVSYDDQVRLLRERQERIQQYGQDLNRLYSRYTELGEQRRALFDQLMELTRSGAGGQ
;
A
#
# COMPACT_ATOMS: atom_id res chain seq x y z
N MET A 1 -9.09 -17.38 26.94
CA MET A 1 -8.64 -16.99 25.58
C MET A 1 -8.01 -15.62 25.72
N LYS A 2 -6.69 -15.52 25.52
CA LYS A 2 -5.92 -14.32 25.87
C LYS A 2 -5.76 -13.44 24.62
N LEU A 3 -6.23 -12.21 24.72
CA LEU A 3 -6.16 -11.15 23.72
C LEU A 3 -4.74 -10.58 23.72
N THR A 4 -3.96 -10.82 22.67
CA THR A 4 -2.62 -10.23 22.52
C THR A 4 -2.70 -8.93 21.75
N THR A 5 -2.31 -7.88 22.45
CA THR A 5 -2.21 -6.46 22.10
C THR A 5 -1.27 -6.18 20.94
N PHE A 6 -1.74 -5.40 19.95
CA PHE A 6 -0.93 -4.71 18.95
C PHE A 6 -0.20 -3.52 19.62
N ALA A 7 1.13 -3.56 19.65
CA ALA A 7 1.95 -2.41 20.00
C ALA A 7 2.41 -1.70 18.71
N VAL A 8 1.75 -0.58 18.40
CA VAL A 8 2.22 0.41 17.43
C VAL A 8 3.28 1.25 18.12
N LEU A 9 4.54 1.13 17.69
CA LEU A 9 5.66 1.89 18.22
C LEU A 9 6.04 2.98 17.22
N LEU A 10 5.40 4.14 17.37
CA LEU A 10 5.78 5.41 16.73
C LEU A 10 6.99 5.98 17.48
N LEU A 11 8.19 5.79 16.92
CA LEU A 11 9.42 6.40 17.43
C LEU A 11 9.62 7.77 16.75
N SER A 12 8.89 8.77 17.26
CA SER A 12 9.21 10.18 17.09
C SER A 12 9.96 10.63 18.35
N ALA A 13 11.28 10.66 18.29
CA ALA A 13 12.10 11.32 19.29
C ALA A 13 12.88 12.47 18.64
N CYS A 14 12.35 13.69 18.80
CA CYS A 14 13.09 14.92 18.62
C CYS A 14 14.25 14.95 19.62
N LEU A 15 15.48 14.75 19.14
CA LEU A 15 16.66 15.07 19.92
C LEU A 15 17.07 16.52 19.60
N ALA A 16 16.53 17.45 20.39
CA ALA A 16 17.05 18.80 20.49
C ALA A 16 18.42 18.75 21.18
N GLY A 17 19.47 18.52 20.39
CA GLY A 17 20.85 18.70 20.83
C GLY A 17 21.19 20.18 20.85
N GLN A 18 21.19 20.78 22.04
CA GLN A 18 21.81 22.09 22.28
C GLN A 18 23.31 21.97 22.02
N ALA A 19 23.79 22.58 20.94
CA ALA A 19 25.21 22.79 20.72
C ALA A 19 25.59 24.15 21.35
N SER A 20 26.30 24.09 22.46
CA SER A 20 26.92 25.23 23.13
C SER A 20 27.82 25.99 22.17
N ALA A 21 27.55 27.28 21.97
CA ALA A 21 28.46 28.21 21.33
C ALA A 21 29.70 28.38 22.22
N GLN A 22 30.78 27.65 21.94
CA GLN A 22 32.09 27.97 22.48
C GLN A 22 32.76 28.94 21.52
N ASN A 23 32.91 30.17 22.01
CA ASN A 23 33.60 31.26 21.36
C ASN A 23 35.12 30.97 21.41
N THR A 24 35.65 30.22 20.44
CA THR A 24 37.08 29.94 20.34
C THR A 24 37.74 31.06 19.54
N SER A 25 38.50 31.91 20.23
CA SER A 25 39.45 32.86 19.64
C SER A 25 40.53 32.10 18.86
N TYR A 26 40.48 32.16 17.54
CA TYR A 26 41.55 31.63 16.68
C TYR A 26 42.70 32.65 16.54
N PRO A 27 43.98 32.25 16.74
CA PRO A 27 45.12 33.09 16.38
C PRO A 27 45.21 33.24 14.85
N LYS A 28 45.56 34.45 14.39
CA LYS A 28 45.42 34.93 13.01
C LYS A 28 46.43 34.34 12.00
N ASP A 29 47.35 33.46 12.42
CA ASP A 29 48.53 33.12 11.61
C ASP A 29 48.68 31.60 11.37
N VAL A 30 47.64 30.94 10.87
CA VAL A 30 47.77 29.59 10.28
C VAL A 30 47.26 29.61 8.85
N ARG A 31 48.22 29.44 7.93
CA ARG A 31 48.07 29.24 6.48
C ARG A 31 46.93 28.25 6.19
N PRO A 32 45.99 28.52 5.27
CA PRO A 32 44.90 27.58 4.99
C PRO A 32 45.45 26.39 4.20
N ALA A 33 45.94 25.37 4.90
CA ALA A 33 45.67 23.99 4.51
C ALA A 33 44.34 23.70 5.21
N HIS A 34 43.21 23.56 4.55
CA HIS A 34 42.89 22.68 3.45
C HIS A 34 41.76 23.35 2.66
N ALA A 35 41.86 23.43 1.35
CA ALA A 35 40.69 23.74 0.53
C ALA A 35 39.56 22.77 0.91
N PRO A 36 38.29 23.20 1.01
CA PRO A 36 37.18 22.27 1.10
C PRO A 36 37.34 21.28 -0.05
N MET A 37 37.44 19.98 0.25
CA MET A 37 37.37 18.98 -0.82
C MET A 37 36.02 19.17 -1.50
N GLU A 38 36.01 19.81 -2.67
CA GLU A 38 34.88 19.79 -3.57
C GLU A 38 34.62 18.32 -3.88
N ARG A 39 33.55 17.79 -3.28
CA ARG A 39 33.07 16.44 -3.59
C ARG A 39 32.87 16.42 -5.11
N PRO A 40 33.43 15.43 -5.84
CA PRO A 40 33.24 15.35 -7.28
C PRO A 40 31.76 15.49 -7.61
N PRO A 41 31.40 16.23 -8.68
CA PRO A 41 30.01 16.36 -9.07
C PRO A 41 29.40 14.96 -9.20
N ALA A 42 28.27 14.74 -8.55
CA ALA A 42 27.57 13.46 -8.62
C ALA A 42 27.28 13.14 -10.08
N ASP A 43 27.62 11.92 -10.52
CA ASP A 43 27.36 11.46 -11.87
C ASP A 43 25.85 11.64 -12.18
N PRO A 44 25.47 12.44 -13.20
CA PRO A 44 24.07 12.69 -13.51
C PRO A 44 23.31 11.39 -13.78
N ARG A 45 23.98 10.35 -14.27
CA ARG A 45 23.38 9.05 -14.53
C ARG A 45 22.96 8.32 -13.25
N ILE A 46 23.73 8.47 -12.17
CA ILE A 46 23.39 7.92 -10.85
C ILE A 46 22.11 8.57 -10.34
N ALA A 47 22.00 9.90 -10.44
CA ALA A 47 20.83 10.64 -10.00
C ALA A 47 19.56 10.24 -10.78
N GLU A 48 19.67 10.02 -12.10
CA GLU A 48 18.56 9.52 -12.94
C GLU A 48 18.08 8.13 -12.49
N LEU A 49 19.01 7.21 -12.25
CA LEU A 49 18.69 5.84 -11.81
C LEU A 49 18.06 5.83 -10.41
N GLU A 50 18.54 6.66 -9.49
CA GLU A 50 17.95 6.82 -8.16
C GLU A 50 16.52 7.36 -8.23
N MET A 51 16.26 8.34 -9.11
CA MET A 51 14.92 8.88 -9.33
C MET A 51 13.98 7.81 -9.91
N ALA A 52 14.45 7.06 -10.92
CA ALA A 52 13.69 5.95 -11.50
C ALA A 52 13.39 4.87 -10.45
N LEU A 53 14.35 4.53 -9.60
CA LEU A 53 14.17 3.56 -8.52
C LEU A 53 13.10 4.01 -7.52
N LYS A 54 13.13 5.28 -7.10
CA LYS A 54 12.12 5.86 -6.21
C LYS A 54 10.72 5.80 -6.84
N GLN A 55 10.62 6.08 -8.13
CA GLN A 55 9.35 6.01 -8.85
C GLN A 55 8.80 4.57 -8.88
N VAL A 56 9.64 3.59 -9.21
CA VAL A 56 9.24 2.17 -9.21
C VAL A 56 8.84 1.70 -7.81
N ASP A 57 9.58 2.10 -6.78
CA ASP A 57 9.25 1.76 -5.39
C ASP A 57 7.90 2.36 -4.97
N HIS A 58 7.64 3.61 -5.34
CA HIS A 58 6.36 4.27 -5.07
C HIS A 58 5.20 3.55 -5.77
N GLU A 59 5.36 3.25 -7.06
CA GLU A 59 4.32 2.56 -7.84
C GLU A 59 4.05 1.15 -7.29
N ARG A 60 5.11 0.43 -6.93
CA ARG A 60 5.00 -0.93 -6.38
C ARG A 60 4.24 -0.92 -5.06
N GLN A 61 4.46 0.08 -4.22
CA GLN A 61 3.68 0.28 -2.99
C GLN A 61 2.22 0.59 -3.30
N ALA A 62 1.93 1.46 -4.27
CA ALA A 62 0.57 1.78 -4.67
C ALA A 62 -0.20 0.56 -5.21
N VAL A 63 0.44 -0.25 -6.07
CA VAL A 63 -0.13 -1.49 -6.62
C VAL A 63 -0.43 -2.48 -5.49
N TYR A 64 0.48 -2.60 -4.50
CA TYR A 64 0.25 -3.45 -3.33
C TYR A 64 -0.97 -2.99 -2.51
N GLN A 65 -1.10 -1.68 -2.25
CA GLN A 65 -2.27 -1.14 -1.56
C GLN A 65 -3.57 -1.43 -2.33
N GLN A 66 -3.57 -1.23 -3.65
CA GLN A 66 -4.73 -1.52 -4.48
C GLN A 66 -5.09 -3.01 -4.48
N PHE A 67 -4.09 -3.89 -4.46
CA PHE A 67 -4.31 -5.33 -4.33
C PHE A 67 -5.03 -5.66 -3.01
N GLN A 68 -4.56 -5.10 -1.89
CA GLN A 68 -5.22 -5.29 -0.59
C GLN A 68 -6.67 -4.79 -0.63
N MET A 69 -6.89 -3.56 -1.12
CA MET A 69 -8.25 -3.01 -1.22
C MET A 69 -9.18 -3.88 -2.08
N THR A 70 -8.71 -4.37 -3.23
CA THR A 70 -9.49 -5.22 -4.14
C THR A 70 -9.78 -6.58 -3.52
N GLN A 71 -8.83 -7.12 -2.74
CA GLN A 71 -9.02 -8.37 -2.00
C GLN A 71 -10.12 -8.21 -0.95
N GLU A 72 -10.13 -7.09 -0.22
CA GLU A 72 -11.16 -6.78 0.77
C GLU A 72 -12.55 -6.67 0.11
N LEU A 73 -12.67 -5.96 -1.02
CA LEU A 73 -13.92 -5.87 -1.77
C LEU A 73 -14.44 -7.25 -2.19
N ARG A 74 -13.56 -8.10 -2.73
CA ARG A 74 -13.92 -9.47 -3.09
C ARG A 74 -14.32 -10.30 -1.88
N ARG A 75 -13.61 -10.17 -0.76
CA ARG A 75 -13.93 -10.88 0.48
C ARG A 75 -15.29 -10.45 1.00
N ASN A 76 -15.60 -9.15 0.99
CA ASN A 76 -16.89 -8.61 1.42
C ASN A 76 -18.02 -9.15 0.54
N GLU A 77 -17.86 -9.16 -0.79
CA GLU A 77 -18.86 -9.77 -1.67
C GLU A 77 -19.06 -11.25 -1.30
N ILE A 78 -18.01 -12.04 -1.08
CA ILE A 78 -18.12 -13.46 -0.69
C ILE A 78 -18.75 -13.65 0.70
N GLN A 79 -18.40 -12.79 1.66
CA GLN A 79 -18.85 -12.85 3.05
C GLN A 79 -20.24 -12.30 3.28
N ASP A 80 -20.73 -11.42 2.41
CA ASP A 80 -22.15 -11.14 2.20
C ASP A 80 -22.81 -12.43 1.67
N ASN A 81 -22.91 -13.40 2.57
CA ASN A 81 -23.99 -14.37 2.60
C ASN A 81 -25.23 -13.52 2.75
N ASN A 82 -26.23 -13.76 1.91
CA ASN A 82 -27.50 -13.09 2.00
C ASN A 82 -28.49 -14.02 2.70
N PRO A 83 -28.39 -14.26 4.03
CA PRO A 83 -29.38 -15.06 4.73
C PRO A 83 -30.73 -14.33 4.74
N GLN A 84 -30.79 -13.02 4.50
CA GLN A 84 -32.01 -12.22 4.52
C GLN A 84 -32.86 -12.36 3.25
N VAL A 85 -32.26 -12.70 2.10
CA VAL A 85 -33.05 -13.01 0.90
C VAL A 85 -33.78 -14.36 1.02
N ILE A 86 -33.23 -15.29 1.82
CA ILE A 86 -33.89 -16.58 2.13
C ILE A 86 -34.74 -16.49 3.41
N GLN A 87 -34.35 -15.68 4.40
CA GLN A 87 -35.04 -15.55 5.69
C GLN A 87 -36.05 -14.40 5.75
N GLY A 88 -36.05 -13.45 4.81
CA GLY A 88 -37.12 -12.46 4.68
C GLY A 88 -38.48 -13.08 4.41
N ALA A 89 -38.50 -14.29 3.83
CA ALA A 89 -39.69 -15.12 3.70
C ALA A 89 -39.99 -16.01 4.93
N ASN A 90 -39.08 -16.12 5.90
CA ASN A 90 -39.19 -17.07 7.03
C ASN A 90 -39.15 -16.41 8.42
N MET A 91 -38.73 -15.15 8.56
CA MET A 91 -38.74 -14.46 9.86
C MET A 91 -40.08 -13.80 10.18
N THR A 92 -41.01 -13.74 9.21
CA THR A 92 -42.43 -13.43 9.47
C THR A 92 -43.26 -14.66 9.82
N SER A 93 -42.71 -15.89 9.69
CA SER A 93 -43.46 -17.14 9.92
C SER A 93 -43.19 -17.85 11.26
N ILE A 94 -42.37 -17.29 12.17
CA ILE A 94 -42.02 -17.94 13.45
C ILE A 94 -42.78 -17.34 14.67
N MET A 95 -43.72 -16.42 14.47
CA MET A 95 -44.59 -15.92 15.56
C MET A 95 -46.06 -15.91 15.12
N PRO A 96 -46.88 -16.92 15.50
CA PRO A 96 -48.29 -16.99 15.10
C PRO A 96 -49.21 -15.97 15.81
N TYR A 97 -48.68 -15.14 16.73
CA TYR A 97 -49.50 -14.34 17.65
C TYR A 97 -49.08 -12.87 17.78
N ALA A 98 -48.25 -12.34 16.86
CA ALA A 98 -47.94 -10.91 16.83
C ALA A 98 -48.89 -10.18 15.85
N SER A 99 -50.02 -9.77 16.41
CA SER A 99 -50.95 -8.72 15.97
C SER A 99 -50.49 -7.81 14.81
N GLY A 100 -51.31 -7.79 13.74
CA GLY A 100 -51.77 -6.59 13.04
C GLY A 100 -50.78 -5.45 12.82
N GLY A 101 -50.11 -5.46 11.66
CA GLY A 101 -49.36 -4.32 11.17
C GLY A 101 -48.67 -4.68 9.88
N LEU A 102 -49.18 -4.16 8.76
CA LEU A 102 -48.56 -4.24 7.45
C LEU A 102 -47.09 -3.81 7.54
N SER A 103 -46.15 -4.75 7.60
CA SER A 103 -44.78 -4.48 7.18
C SER A 103 -44.85 -4.29 5.67
N GLY A 104 -45.09 -3.04 5.25
CA GLY A 104 -45.46 -2.64 3.90
C GLY A 104 -44.34 -2.73 2.86
N ASN A 105 -43.48 -3.74 2.93
CA ASN A 105 -42.58 -4.08 1.84
C ASN A 105 -43.12 -5.30 1.10
N PRO A 106 -43.42 -5.18 -0.21
CA PRO A 106 -43.78 -6.34 -1.00
C PRO A 106 -42.63 -7.37 -0.94
N PRO A 107 -42.93 -8.68 -1.01
CA PRO A 107 -41.89 -9.70 -1.16
C PRO A 107 -40.98 -9.34 -2.34
N VAL A 108 -39.66 -9.42 -2.14
CA VAL A 108 -38.68 -9.22 -3.23
C VAL A 108 -38.96 -10.25 -4.32
N SER A 109 -39.15 -9.80 -5.57
CA SER A 109 -39.41 -10.71 -6.70
C SER A 109 -38.31 -11.74 -6.84
N TYR A 110 -38.67 -12.99 -7.14
CA TYR A 110 -37.71 -14.06 -7.41
C TYR A 110 -36.69 -13.66 -8.50
N ASP A 111 -37.17 -13.02 -9.57
CA ASP A 111 -36.34 -12.57 -10.68
C ASP A 111 -35.31 -11.52 -10.24
N ASP A 112 -35.68 -10.64 -9.30
CA ASP A 112 -34.77 -9.65 -8.73
C ASP A 112 -33.68 -10.33 -7.89
N GLN A 113 -34.02 -11.37 -7.12
CA GLN A 113 -33.05 -12.14 -6.34
C GLN A 113 -32.05 -12.85 -7.25
N VAL A 114 -32.54 -13.51 -8.32
CA VAL A 114 -31.69 -14.19 -9.30
C VAL A 114 -30.77 -13.20 -10.01
N ARG A 115 -31.28 -12.01 -10.38
CA ARG A 115 -30.48 -10.94 -10.98
C ARG A 115 -29.38 -10.47 -10.04
N LEU A 116 -29.70 -10.17 -8.78
CA LEU A 116 -28.73 -9.73 -7.76
C LEU A 116 -27.64 -10.78 -7.51
N LEU A 117 -28.00 -12.06 -7.47
CA LEU A 117 -27.03 -13.15 -7.32
C LEU A 117 -26.07 -13.23 -8.52
N ARG A 118 -26.59 -13.04 -9.73
CA ARG A 118 -25.77 -13.01 -10.96
C ARG A 118 -24.79 -11.83 -10.94
N GLU A 119 -25.28 -10.62 -10.70
CA GLU A 119 -24.45 -9.41 -10.65
C GLU A 119 -23.35 -9.52 -9.58
N ARG A 120 -23.66 -10.09 -8.42
CA ARG A 120 -22.66 -10.39 -7.39
C ARG A 120 -21.60 -11.37 -7.89
N GLN A 121 -22.02 -12.44 -8.55
CA GLN A 121 -21.09 -13.42 -9.11
C GLN A 121 -20.15 -12.79 -10.15
N GLU A 122 -20.67 -11.88 -10.97
CA GLU A 122 -19.90 -11.10 -11.94
C GLU A 122 -18.88 -10.19 -11.23
N ARG A 123 -19.27 -9.45 -10.18
CA ARG A 123 -18.34 -8.62 -9.41
C ARG A 123 -17.22 -9.44 -8.77
N ILE A 124 -17.53 -10.61 -8.20
CA ILE A 124 -16.52 -11.52 -7.62
C ILE A 124 -15.51 -11.98 -8.68
N GLN A 125 -15.99 -12.27 -9.90
CA GLN A 125 -15.12 -12.66 -11.02
C GLN A 125 -14.26 -11.49 -11.47
N GLN A 126 -14.84 -10.31 -11.62
CA GLN A 126 -14.14 -9.09 -12.01
C GLN A 126 -13.01 -8.75 -11.02
N TYR A 127 -13.30 -8.73 -9.71
CA TYR A 127 -12.26 -8.51 -8.71
C TYR A 127 -11.17 -9.59 -8.74
N GLY A 128 -11.51 -10.83 -9.07
CA GLY A 128 -10.53 -11.89 -9.29
C GLY A 128 -9.57 -11.60 -10.46
N GLN A 129 -10.10 -11.10 -11.57
CA GLN A 129 -9.28 -10.68 -12.72
C GLN A 129 -8.39 -9.48 -12.39
N ASP A 130 -8.92 -8.51 -11.65
CA ASP A 130 -8.17 -7.32 -11.24
C ASP A 130 -7.03 -7.69 -10.29
N LEU A 131 -7.25 -8.61 -9.34
CA LEU A 131 -6.19 -9.13 -8.47
C LEU A 131 -5.06 -9.79 -9.27
N ASN A 132 -5.38 -10.57 -10.31
CA ASN A 132 -4.36 -11.19 -11.16
C ASN A 132 -3.54 -10.12 -11.90
N ARG A 133 -4.20 -9.10 -12.46
CA ARG A 133 -3.52 -7.98 -13.14
C ARG A 133 -2.59 -7.21 -12.19
N LEU A 134 -3.07 -6.91 -10.98
CA LEU A 134 -2.28 -6.23 -9.96
C LEU A 134 -1.07 -7.06 -9.52
N TYR A 135 -1.23 -8.37 -9.38
CA TYR A 135 -0.13 -9.28 -9.07
C TYR A 135 0.94 -9.30 -10.18
N SER A 136 0.52 -9.41 -11.45
CA SER A 136 1.43 -9.34 -12.60
C SER A 136 2.21 -8.02 -12.61
N ARG A 137 1.51 -6.88 -12.48
CA ARG A 137 2.16 -5.56 -12.44
C ARG A 137 3.15 -5.42 -11.29
N TYR A 138 2.80 -5.91 -10.10
CA TYR A 138 3.68 -5.88 -8.94
C TYR A 138 4.98 -6.67 -9.18
N THR A 139 4.88 -7.79 -9.90
CA THR A 139 6.02 -8.65 -10.26
C THR A 139 6.91 -7.95 -11.30
N GLU A 140 6.31 -7.40 -12.36
CA GLU A 140 7.00 -6.59 -13.38
C GLU A 140 7.78 -5.44 -12.76
N LEU A 141 7.17 -4.68 -11.84
CA LEU A 141 7.85 -3.60 -11.12
C LEU A 141 9.01 -4.12 -10.26
N GLY A 142 8.89 -5.32 -9.70
CA GLY A 142 9.99 -5.97 -8.97
C GLY A 142 11.19 -6.30 -9.87
N GLU A 143 10.94 -6.76 -11.09
CA GLU A 143 11.98 -7.03 -12.09
C GLU A 143 12.64 -5.73 -12.56
N GLN A 144 11.85 -4.70 -12.86
CA GLN A 144 12.35 -3.37 -13.24
C GLN A 144 13.24 -2.77 -12.14
N ARG A 145 12.80 -2.85 -10.88
CA ARG A 145 13.56 -2.40 -9.72
C ARG A 145 14.91 -3.09 -9.64
N ARG A 146 14.93 -4.41 -9.84
CA ARG A 146 16.16 -5.21 -9.79
C ARG A 146 17.14 -4.76 -10.88
N ALA A 147 16.66 -4.61 -12.12
CA ALA A 147 17.48 -4.16 -13.24
C ALA A 147 18.06 -2.75 -13.00
N LEU A 148 17.27 -1.81 -12.46
CA LEU A 148 17.75 -0.47 -12.11
C LEU A 148 18.82 -0.51 -11.02
N PHE A 149 18.62 -1.35 -10.00
CA PHE A 149 19.58 -1.51 -8.92
C PHE A 149 20.90 -2.12 -9.42
N ASP A 150 20.83 -3.12 -10.30
CA ASP A 150 22.01 -3.75 -10.90
C ASP A 150 22.81 -2.71 -11.72
N GLN A 151 22.14 -1.88 -12.52
CA GLN A 151 22.79 -0.77 -13.26
C GLN A 151 23.47 0.24 -12.33
N LEU A 152 22.80 0.61 -11.23
CA LEU A 152 23.34 1.53 -10.24
C LEU A 152 24.60 0.96 -9.56
N MET A 153 24.58 -0.33 -9.22
CA MET A 153 25.73 -1.04 -8.64
C MET A 153 26.91 -1.16 -9.61
N GLU A 154 26.63 -1.34 -10.90
CA GLU A 154 27.66 -1.39 -11.94
C GLU A 154 28.33 -0.03 -12.15
N LEU A 155 27.54 1.06 -12.21
CA LEU A 155 28.04 2.43 -12.34
C LEU A 155 28.88 2.85 -11.14
N THR A 156 28.41 2.57 -9.92
CA THR A 156 29.14 2.89 -8.69
C THR A 156 30.45 2.11 -8.58
N ARG A 157 30.49 0.85 -9.05
CA ARG A 157 31.72 0.04 -9.10
C ARG A 157 32.70 0.53 -10.16
N SER A 158 32.21 0.85 -11.36
CA SER A 158 33.04 1.34 -12.47
C SER A 158 33.63 2.73 -12.20
N GLY A 159 32.88 3.61 -11.52
CA GLY A 159 33.37 4.92 -11.09
C GLY A 159 34.40 4.86 -9.96
N ALA A 160 34.41 3.79 -9.15
CA ALA A 160 35.36 3.61 -8.04
C ALA A 160 36.69 2.95 -8.47
N GLY A 161 36.74 2.29 -9.63
CA GLY A 161 37.93 1.59 -10.16
C GLY A 161 38.75 2.37 -11.20
N GLY A 162 38.37 3.62 -11.49
CA GLY A 162 38.94 4.44 -12.57
C GLY A 162 39.76 5.65 -12.11
N GLN A 163 40.51 5.55 -11.00
CA GLN A 163 41.49 6.55 -10.55
C GLN A 163 42.83 5.89 -10.20
#